data_AF-A0A9P6TJU2-F1
#
_entry.id   AF-A0A9P6TJU2-F1
#
_cell.length_a   1.000
_cell.length_b   1.000
_cell.length_c   1.000
_cell.angle_alpha   90.00
_cell.angle_beta   90.00
_cell.angle_gamma   90.00
#
_symmetry.space_group_name_H-M   'P 1'
#
loop_
_entity.id
_entity.type
_entity.pdbx_description
1 polymer ?
#
loop_
_entity_poly.entity_id
_entity_poly.type
_entity_poly.pdbx_seq_one_letter_code
_entity_poly.pdbx_strand_id
1 'polypeptide(L)'
;MNVQRTTWKSNRLSILYYGPCHKFLSKRLCVELEDGTSQILNDDWTLLPQMRYACSQLLAGAITMNSKKQAIIINTVEMCGRSRSKDVHRENFVNIKGVPIPSSLPPVDSKYCNTWATLLTDSDGKKLVIGSKEMDALVTSSLRLDTMLGASVGGTTINFDLNDDSAMTTAIFLNTDSIQKASILVKNPQANKINRFNLLHRFRQLRTKFQYPSTCLLCRSSSVFTDDIRSRPYSVYTFADYDGGGIMILRLKLPHSFSARLASNTKSILPKEFTEAFRDKGERTHTVERSNFTRPSLIKTD
;
A
#
# COMPACT_ATOMS: atom_id res chain seq x y z
N MET A 1 15.94 13.15 -27.70
CA MET A 1 14.50 13.03 -27.37
C MET A 1 14.16 14.06 -26.30
N ASN A 2 13.42 15.10 -26.69
CA ASN A 2 12.95 16.14 -25.77
C ASN A 2 11.83 15.58 -24.91
N VAL A 3 12.13 15.31 -23.63
CA VAL A 3 11.09 15.09 -22.61
C VAL A 3 10.42 16.45 -22.39
N GLN A 4 9.28 16.66 -23.04
CA GLN A 4 8.44 17.80 -22.73
C GLN A 4 8.09 17.72 -21.24
N ARG A 5 8.54 18.72 -20.47
CA ARG A 5 8.10 18.94 -19.10
C ARG A 5 6.61 19.25 -19.13
N THR A 6 5.76 18.25 -19.00
CA THR A 6 4.37 18.44 -18.59
C THR A 6 4.37 18.78 -17.10
N THR A 7 4.68 20.05 -16.82
CA THR A 7 4.60 20.64 -15.48
C THR A 7 3.14 20.64 -15.01
N TRP A 8 2.94 20.26 -13.75
CA TRP A 8 1.67 20.21 -13.03
C TRP A 8 0.81 21.47 -13.29
N LYS A 9 -0.17 21.41 -14.20
CA LYS A 9 -0.97 22.59 -14.56
C LYS A 9 -1.90 23.01 -13.42
N SER A 10 -1.48 24.09 -12.76
CA SER A 10 -2.22 25.18 -12.13
C SER A 10 -3.17 24.93 -10.95
N ASN A 11 -3.86 23.80 -10.82
CA ASN A 11 -4.80 23.56 -9.70
C ASN A 11 -4.30 22.57 -8.62
N ARG A 12 -3.13 21.96 -8.84
CA ARG A 12 -2.54 20.91 -8.01
C ARG A 12 -1.29 21.36 -7.24
N LEU A 13 -0.93 22.64 -7.37
CA LEU A 13 0.26 23.24 -6.79
C LEU A 13 0.12 23.40 -5.26
N SER A 14 -1.08 23.60 -4.71
CA SER A 14 -1.22 23.95 -3.29
C SER A 14 -0.67 22.90 -2.33
N ILE A 15 -0.86 21.61 -2.60
CA ILE A 15 -0.35 20.52 -1.74
C ILE A 15 1.18 20.41 -1.81
N LEU A 16 1.75 20.65 -3.00
CA LEU A 16 3.20 20.62 -3.21
C LEU A 16 3.93 21.80 -2.59
N TYR A 17 3.27 22.96 -2.46
CA TYR A 17 3.88 24.20 -1.97
C TYR A 17 3.49 24.53 -0.52
N TYR A 18 2.27 24.18 -0.09
CA TYR A 18 1.72 24.54 1.22
C TYR A 18 1.28 23.34 2.06
N GLY A 19 1.29 22.13 1.52
CA GLY A 19 0.92 20.94 2.27
C GLY A 19 1.95 20.60 3.38
N PRO A 20 1.54 19.82 4.40
CA PRO A 20 2.42 19.25 5.42
C PRO A 20 3.77 18.74 4.92
N CYS A 21 3.78 18.07 3.76
CA CYS A 21 4.97 17.44 3.20
C CYS A 21 5.64 18.26 2.07
N HIS A 22 5.27 19.53 1.88
CA HIS A 22 5.71 20.35 0.73
C HIS A 22 7.23 20.38 0.56
N LYS A 23 8.01 20.54 1.64
CA LYS A 23 9.49 20.58 1.59
C LYS A 23 10.11 19.33 0.99
N PHE A 24 9.43 18.20 1.09
CA PHE A 24 9.90 16.92 0.59
C PHE A 24 9.38 16.63 -0.80
N LEU A 25 8.13 16.99 -1.07
CA LEU A 25 7.53 16.84 -2.38
C LEU A 25 8.11 17.82 -3.40
N SER A 26 8.50 19.03 -2.98
CA SER A 26 9.10 20.06 -3.86
C SER A 26 10.43 19.64 -4.47
N LYS A 27 11.12 18.68 -3.86
CA LYS A 27 12.37 18.10 -4.38
C LYS A 27 12.15 16.96 -5.35
N ARG A 28 10.90 16.55 -5.59
CA ARG A 28 10.57 15.37 -6.40
C ARG A 28 9.79 15.79 -7.64
N LEU A 29 10.17 15.20 -8.77
CA LEU A 29 9.39 15.29 -9.98
C LEU A 29 8.38 14.15 -10.01
N CYS A 30 7.13 14.50 -10.23
CA CYS A 30 6.05 13.54 -10.41
C CYS A 30 5.35 13.85 -11.74
N VAL A 31 4.94 12.81 -12.45
CA VAL A 31 4.15 12.91 -13.68
C VAL A 31 2.83 12.19 -13.48
N GLU A 32 1.74 12.67 -14.06
CA GLU A 32 0.47 11.94 -14.03
C GLU A 32 0.62 10.62 -14.80
N LEU A 33 -0.09 9.58 -14.38
CA LEU A 33 -0.11 8.31 -15.09
C LEU A 33 -0.63 8.54 -16.50
N GLU A 34 0.10 8.06 -17.49
CA GLU A 34 -0.23 8.15 -18.93
C GLU A 34 -0.36 6.75 -19.52
N ASP A 35 -0.98 6.64 -20.69
CA ASP A 35 -1.32 5.36 -21.33
C ASP A 35 -0.14 4.39 -21.46
N GLY A 36 1.04 4.87 -21.86
CA GLY A 36 2.23 4.03 -21.97
C GLY A 36 2.68 3.44 -20.63
N THR A 37 2.45 4.16 -19.52
CA THR A 37 2.76 3.64 -18.18
C THR A 37 1.62 2.80 -17.61
N SER A 38 0.37 3.08 -17.99
CA SER A 38 -0.77 2.20 -17.73
C SER A 38 -0.61 0.84 -18.40
N GLN A 39 0.02 0.80 -19.59
CA GLN A 39 0.34 -0.46 -20.28
C GLN A 39 1.27 -1.35 -19.45
N ILE A 40 2.32 -0.79 -18.83
CA ILE A 40 3.21 -1.53 -17.92
C ILE A 40 2.41 -2.23 -16.80
N LEU A 41 1.38 -1.57 -16.28
CA LEU A 41 0.51 -2.12 -15.23
C LEU A 41 -0.43 -3.22 -15.75
N ASN A 42 -0.62 -3.35 -17.06
CA ASN A 42 -1.53 -4.26 -17.74
C ASN A 42 -0.85 -5.35 -18.58
N ASP A 43 0.49 -5.41 -18.59
CA ASP A 43 1.21 -6.46 -19.31
C ASP A 43 1.06 -7.82 -18.61
N ASP A 44 0.99 -8.90 -19.41
CA ASP A 44 0.71 -10.25 -18.90
C ASP A 44 1.89 -10.83 -18.09
N TRP A 45 1.66 -11.06 -16.81
CA TRP A 45 2.67 -11.62 -15.89
C TRP A 45 3.05 -13.07 -16.17
N THR A 46 2.28 -13.80 -16.97
CA THR A 46 2.61 -15.17 -17.41
C THR A 46 3.81 -15.15 -18.34
N LEU A 47 3.79 -14.22 -19.30
CA LEU A 47 4.84 -14.08 -20.31
C LEU A 47 5.95 -13.15 -19.82
N LEU A 48 5.61 -12.19 -18.96
CA LEU A 48 6.52 -11.16 -18.45
C LEU A 48 6.51 -11.17 -16.91
N PRO A 49 7.08 -12.20 -16.26
CA PRO A 49 7.04 -12.33 -14.81
C PRO A 49 7.75 -11.19 -14.08
N GLN A 50 8.71 -10.52 -14.72
CA GLN A 50 9.40 -9.36 -14.16
C GLN A 50 8.47 -8.17 -13.86
N MET A 51 7.31 -8.10 -14.54
CA MET A 51 6.38 -6.97 -14.42
C MET A 51 5.84 -6.81 -13.00
N ARG A 52 5.71 -7.90 -12.22
CA ARG A 52 5.31 -7.81 -10.81
C ARG A 52 6.25 -6.94 -9.96
N TYR A 53 7.56 -6.98 -10.25
CA TYR A 53 8.57 -6.17 -9.57
C TYR A 53 8.60 -4.75 -10.11
N ALA A 54 8.46 -4.61 -11.43
CA ALA A 54 8.40 -3.31 -12.09
C ALA A 54 7.19 -2.49 -11.61
N CYS A 55 5.99 -3.07 -11.62
CA CYS A 55 4.76 -2.42 -11.16
C CYS A 55 4.83 -2.04 -9.66
N SER A 56 5.37 -2.93 -8.83
CA SER A 56 5.59 -2.63 -7.40
C SER A 56 6.52 -1.43 -7.21
N GLN A 57 7.65 -1.40 -7.95
CA GLN A 57 8.58 -0.28 -7.92
C GLN A 57 8.00 1.01 -8.49
N LEU A 58 7.17 0.91 -9.53
CA LEU A 58 6.52 2.04 -10.20
C LEU A 58 5.55 2.76 -9.26
N LEU A 59 4.73 2.01 -8.54
CA LEU A 59 3.71 2.54 -7.62
C LEU A 59 4.26 2.95 -6.25
N ALA A 60 5.47 2.52 -5.89
CA ALA A 60 6.13 2.92 -4.66
C ALA A 60 6.42 4.43 -4.65
N GLY A 61 5.77 5.17 -3.75
CA GLY A 61 5.85 6.62 -3.67
C GLY A 61 4.95 7.37 -4.65
N ALA A 62 4.04 6.66 -5.34
CA ALA A 62 3.02 7.30 -6.15
C ALA A 62 2.07 8.12 -5.27
N ILE A 63 1.51 9.18 -5.84
CA ILE A 63 0.53 10.04 -5.19
C ILE A 63 -0.82 9.76 -5.83
N THR A 64 -1.86 9.53 -5.02
CA THR A 64 -3.23 9.45 -5.52
C THR A 64 -4.04 10.61 -4.99
N MET A 65 -4.82 11.25 -5.85
CA MET A 65 -5.61 12.42 -5.49
C MET A 65 -7.02 12.33 -6.06
N ASN A 66 -8.01 12.45 -5.18
CA ASN A 66 -9.42 12.35 -5.56
C ASN A 66 -9.98 13.71 -6.06
N SER A 67 -11.23 13.68 -6.52
CA SER A 67 -11.96 14.88 -6.99
C SER A 67 -12.13 15.95 -5.91
N LYS A 68 -12.12 15.56 -4.63
CA LYS A 68 -12.19 16.45 -3.46
C LYS A 68 -10.84 17.08 -3.10
N LYS A 69 -9.81 16.93 -3.94
CA LYS A 69 -8.43 17.40 -3.71
C LYS A 69 -7.77 16.82 -2.45
N GLN A 70 -8.27 15.69 -1.94
CA GLN A 70 -7.57 14.93 -0.92
C GLN A 70 -6.49 14.11 -1.60
N ALA A 71 -5.29 14.12 -1.04
CA ALA A 71 -4.15 13.44 -1.64
C ALA A 71 -3.46 12.56 -0.62
N ILE A 72 -3.04 11.39 -1.07
CA ILE A 72 -2.15 10.53 -0.30
C ILE A 72 -0.90 10.22 -1.10
N ILE A 73 0.19 9.96 -0.39
CA ILE A 73 1.35 9.25 -0.92
C ILE A 73 1.30 7.78 -0.51
N ILE A 74 1.60 6.90 -1.46
CA ILE A 74 1.70 5.47 -1.26
C ILE A 74 3.10 5.17 -0.70
N ASN A 75 3.15 4.86 0.59
CA ASN A 75 4.39 4.50 1.27
C ASN A 75 4.77 3.06 0.99
N THR A 76 3.82 2.14 0.99
CA THR A 76 4.10 0.73 0.73
C THR A 76 2.97 0.10 -0.06
N VAL A 77 3.34 -0.71 -1.05
CA VAL A 77 2.42 -1.41 -1.94
C VAL A 77 2.79 -2.89 -2.04
N GLU A 78 1.78 -3.74 -2.15
CA GLU A 78 1.88 -5.18 -2.32
C GLU A 78 1.14 -5.59 -3.57
N MET A 79 1.84 -6.28 -4.47
CA MET A 79 1.25 -6.67 -5.75
C MET A 79 0.71 -8.10 -5.68
N CYS A 80 -0.49 -8.31 -6.21
CA CYS A 80 -1.09 -9.61 -6.44
C CYS A 80 -1.44 -9.78 -7.92
N GLY A 81 -1.27 -10.99 -8.45
CA GLY A 81 -1.74 -11.33 -9.79
C GLY A 81 -3.25 -11.58 -9.80
N ARG A 82 -3.92 -11.39 -10.94
CA ARG A 82 -5.39 -11.50 -11.07
C ARG A 82 -5.93 -12.92 -11.21
N SER A 83 -5.12 -13.89 -11.63
CA SER A 83 -5.58 -15.26 -11.90
C SER A 83 -5.02 -16.27 -10.90
N ARG A 84 -5.69 -17.41 -10.73
CA ARG A 84 -5.29 -18.45 -9.77
C ARG A 84 -3.92 -19.03 -10.09
N SER A 85 -3.63 -19.16 -11.39
CA SER A 85 -2.34 -19.67 -11.89
C SER A 85 -1.20 -18.70 -11.61
N LYS A 86 -1.49 -17.38 -11.58
CA LYS A 86 -0.50 -16.33 -11.30
C LYS A 86 -0.29 -16.14 -9.80
N ASP A 87 -1.39 -16.08 -9.04
CA ASP A 87 -1.35 -15.77 -7.62
C ASP A 87 -2.49 -16.45 -6.84
N VAL A 88 -2.12 -17.05 -5.71
CA VAL A 88 -3.10 -17.67 -4.81
C VAL A 88 -3.83 -16.61 -3.97
N HIS A 89 -3.26 -15.41 -3.86
CA HIS A 89 -3.79 -14.26 -3.10
C HIS A 89 -4.55 -13.25 -3.95
N ARG A 90 -4.84 -13.59 -5.20
CA ARG A 90 -5.69 -12.78 -6.09
C ARG A 90 -7.02 -12.42 -5.46
N GLU A 91 -7.59 -11.34 -5.95
CA GLU A 91 -9.00 -11.01 -5.73
C GLU A 91 -9.93 -12.13 -6.24
N ASN A 92 -10.99 -12.45 -5.48
CA ASN A 92 -11.98 -13.44 -5.87
C ASN A 92 -13.19 -12.75 -6.53
N PHE A 93 -13.48 -13.12 -7.77
CA PHE A 93 -14.62 -12.59 -8.54
C PHE A 93 -15.89 -13.46 -8.43
N VAL A 94 -15.99 -14.33 -7.43
CA VAL A 94 -17.09 -15.30 -7.35
C VAL A 94 -18.34 -14.60 -6.81
N ASN A 95 -19.40 -14.55 -7.59
CA ASN A 95 -20.68 -14.01 -7.14
C ASN A 95 -21.23 -14.84 -5.97
N ILE A 96 -21.58 -14.19 -4.86
CA ILE A 96 -22.21 -14.85 -3.72
C ILE A 96 -23.71 -14.56 -3.79
N LYS A 97 -24.53 -15.60 -3.94
CA LYS A 97 -26.00 -15.49 -3.99
C LYS A 97 -26.50 -14.48 -5.03
N GLY A 98 -25.84 -14.43 -6.20
CA GLY A 98 -26.20 -13.52 -7.30
C GLY A 98 -25.75 -12.07 -7.10
N VAL A 99 -25.13 -11.72 -5.97
CA VAL A 99 -24.57 -10.39 -5.73
C VAL A 99 -23.11 -10.37 -6.19
N PRO A 100 -22.73 -9.45 -7.11
CA PRO A 100 -21.34 -9.25 -7.48
C PRO A 100 -20.52 -8.81 -6.27
N ILE A 101 -19.37 -9.43 -6.05
CA ILE A 101 -18.41 -8.98 -5.03
C ILE A 101 -17.76 -7.68 -5.52
N PRO A 102 -17.55 -6.67 -4.67
CA PRO A 102 -16.79 -5.48 -5.02
C PRO A 102 -15.44 -5.85 -5.61
N SER A 103 -15.09 -5.21 -6.73
CA SER A 103 -13.90 -5.56 -7.49
C SER A 103 -13.02 -4.37 -7.79
N SER A 104 -11.70 -4.61 -7.82
CA SER A 104 -10.75 -3.61 -8.28
C SER A 104 -10.51 -3.67 -9.79
N LEU A 105 -11.24 -4.50 -10.53
CA LEU A 105 -11.18 -4.45 -11.99
C LEU A 105 -11.64 -3.07 -12.49
N PRO A 106 -10.88 -2.43 -13.40
CA PRO A 106 -11.21 -1.10 -13.90
C PRO A 106 -12.49 -1.13 -14.74
N PRO A 107 -13.44 -0.22 -14.49
CA PRO A 107 -14.57 0.03 -15.38
C PRO A 107 -14.10 0.49 -16.77
N VAL A 108 -14.96 0.32 -17.78
CA VAL A 108 -14.66 0.66 -19.19
C VAL A 108 -14.33 2.13 -19.36
N ASP A 109 -15.01 2.99 -18.61
CA ASP A 109 -14.91 4.44 -18.61
C ASP A 109 -13.94 4.99 -17.55
N SER A 110 -13.07 4.13 -17.00
CA SER A 110 -12.03 4.57 -16.07
C SER A 110 -11.08 5.58 -16.73
N LYS A 111 -10.62 6.56 -15.94
CA LYS A 111 -9.76 7.66 -16.44
C LYS A 111 -8.48 7.18 -17.13
N TYR A 112 -7.88 6.09 -16.67
CA TYR A 112 -6.68 5.52 -17.27
C TYR A 112 -7.03 4.19 -17.92
N CYS A 113 -6.51 3.96 -19.13
CA CYS A 113 -6.79 2.75 -19.89
C CYS A 113 -6.50 1.49 -19.04
N ASN A 114 -7.56 0.74 -18.71
CA ASN A 114 -7.50 -0.48 -17.91
C ASN A 114 -6.76 -0.31 -16.57
N THR A 115 -6.80 0.87 -15.96
CA THR A 115 -6.16 1.12 -14.66
C THR A 115 -6.97 2.13 -13.86
N TRP A 116 -7.16 1.87 -12.57
CA TRP A 116 -7.78 2.86 -11.67
C TRP A 116 -7.39 2.62 -10.22
N ALA A 117 -7.67 3.60 -9.36
CA ALA A 117 -7.57 3.47 -7.91
C ALA A 117 -8.98 3.37 -7.32
N THR A 118 -9.21 2.39 -6.45
CA THR A 118 -10.53 2.17 -5.83
C THR A 118 -10.40 1.64 -4.40
N LEU A 119 -11.53 1.57 -3.70
CA LEU A 119 -11.63 0.96 -2.37
C LEU A 119 -12.41 -0.34 -2.43
N LEU A 120 -11.81 -1.41 -1.92
CA LEU A 120 -12.51 -2.66 -1.65
C LEU A 120 -12.94 -2.70 -0.19
N THR A 121 -14.20 -2.99 0.07
CA THR A 121 -14.70 -3.12 1.45
C THR A 121 -14.93 -4.59 1.75
N ASP A 122 -14.28 -5.09 2.79
CA ASP A 122 -14.51 -6.43 3.33
C ASP A 122 -14.65 -6.41 4.86
N SER A 123 -14.63 -7.59 5.49
CA SER A 123 -14.75 -7.75 6.94
C SER A 123 -13.61 -7.10 7.73
N ASP A 124 -12.44 -6.89 7.11
CA ASP A 124 -11.31 -6.22 7.76
C ASP A 124 -11.43 -4.70 7.66
N GLY A 125 -12.17 -4.20 6.67
CA GLY A 125 -12.44 -2.78 6.45
C GLY A 125 -12.27 -2.36 4.99
N LYS A 126 -12.12 -1.05 4.77
CA LYS A 126 -11.83 -0.48 3.45
C LYS A 126 -10.36 -0.67 3.10
N LYS A 127 -10.05 -1.19 1.92
CA LYS A 127 -8.70 -1.48 1.41
C LYS A 127 -8.48 -0.65 0.15
N LEU A 128 -7.41 0.16 0.14
CA LEU A 128 -7.07 0.94 -1.05
C LEU A 128 -6.26 0.09 -2.02
N VAL A 129 -6.74 0.01 -3.25
CA VAL A 129 -6.17 -0.82 -4.30
C VAL A 129 -6.02 -0.02 -5.59
N ILE A 130 -4.87 -0.13 -6.24
CA ILE A 130 -4.72 0.25 -7.65
C ILE A 130 -4.89 -1.01 -8.47
N GLY A 131 -5.98 -1.09 -9.23
CA GLY A 131 -6.32 -2.28 -10.01
C GLY A 131 -6.08 -2.08 -11.49
N SER A 132 -5.61 -3.15 -12.14
CA SER A 132 -5.57 -3.29 -13.59
C SER A 132 -6.19 -4.62 -14.03
N LYS A 133 -6.15 -4.92 -15.33
CA LYS A 133 -6.59 -6.23 -15.86
C LYS A 133 -5.70 -7.39 -15.42
N GLU A 134 -4.42 -7.12 -15.16
CA GLU A 134 -3.42 -8.16 -14.88
C GLU A 134 -3.02 -8.28 -13.41
N MET A 135 -3.18 -7.18 -12.66
CA MET A 135 -2.80 -7.13 -11.25
C MET A 135 -3.76 -6.31 -10.40
N ASP A 136 -3.62 -6.51 -9.10
CA ASP A 136 -4.09 -5.59 -8.08
C ASP A 136 -2.92 -5.21 -7.17
N ALA A 137 -2.85 -3.93 -6.80
CA ALA A 137 -1.79 -3.36 -6.00
C ALA A 137 -2.39 -2.83 -4.70
N LEU A 138 -2.30 -3.64 -3.64
CA LEU A 138 -2.80 -3.30 -2.32
C LEU A 138 -1.87 -2.28 -1.64
N VAL A 139 -2.42 -1.14 -1.26
CA VAL A 139 -1.68 -0.12 -0.50
C VAL A 139 -1.67 -0.51 0.98
N THR A 140 -0.52 -0.97 1.47
CA THR A 140 -0.35 -1.39 2.87
C THR A 140 0.29 -0.33 3.77
N SER A 141 0.72 0.77 3.19
CA SER A 141 0.94 2.00 3.94
C SER A 141 0.73 3.22 3.05
N SER A 142 0.05 4.23 3.59
CA SER A 142 -0.19 5.49 2.91
C SER A 142 -0.26 6.65 3.89
N LEU A 143 -0.13 7.85 3.34
CA LEU A 143 -0.08 9.04 4.16
C LEU A 143 -0.77 10.22 3.49
N ARG A 144 -1.59 10.94 4.25
CA ARG A 144 -2.26 12.15 3.77
C ARG A 144 -1.28 13.29 3.55
N LEU A 145 -1.37 13.91 2.39
CA LEU A 145 -0.53 15.04 1.99
C LEU A 145 -1.24 16.38 2.16
N ASP A 146 -2.57 16.38 2.21
CA ASP A 146 -3.40 17.56 2.36
C ASP A 146 -3.77 17.88 3.82
N THR A 147 -3.52 16.95 4.75
CA THR A 147 -3.83 17.14 6.18
C THR A 147 -2.82 16.40 7.06
N MET A 148 -2.64 16.91 8.29
CA MET A 148 -1.77 16.32 9.33
C MET A 148 -2.49 15.17 10.03
N LEU A 149 -2.56 14.01 9.36
CA LEU A 149 -3.07 12.77 9.96
C LEU A 149 -1.97 11.71 9.99
N GLY A 150 -1.98 10.86 11.02
CA GLY A 150 -1.10 9.70 11.09
C GLY A 150 -1.29 8.79 9.86
N ALA A 151 -0.24 8.10 9.43
CA ALA A 151 -0.34 7.20 8.29
C ALA A 151 -1.35 6.07 8.53
N SER A 152 -1.90 5.59 7.42
CA SER A 152 -2.52 4.28 7.39
C SER A 152 -1.43 3.22 7.26
N VAL A 153 -1.50 2.18 8.09
CA VAL A 153 -0.54 1.07 8.10
C VAL A 153 -1.31 -0.24 8.22
N GLY A 154 -0.96 -1.20 7.37
CA GLY A 154 -1.72 -2.43 7.15
C GLY A 154 -2.59 -2.32 5.90
N GLY A 155 -3.29 -3.40 5.57
CA GLY A 155 -4.10 -3.49 4.36
C GLY A 155 -5.35 -2.61 4.34
N THR A 156 -5.68 -1.92 5.44
CA THR A 156 -6.87 -1.07 5.54
C THR A 156 -6.53 0.41 5.50
N THR A 157 -7.39 1.19 4.84
CA THR A 157 -7.33 2.65 4.77
C THR A 157 -8.43 3.26 5.63
N ILE A 158 -8.04 4.18 6.50
CA ILE A 158 -8.95 4.86 7.43
C ILE A 158 -9.11 6.35 7.11
N ASN A 159 -8.14 6.92 6.39
CA ASN A 159 -8.03 8.37 6.20
C ASN A 159 -8.15 8.75 4.72
N PHE A 160 -8.59 7.88 3.82
CA PHE A 160 -8.75 8.20 2.40
C PHE A 160 -9.96 7.45 1.85
N ASP A 161 -10.96 8.19 1.41
CA ASP A 161 -12.21 7.63 0.90
C ASP A 161 -12.36 7.89 -0.60
N LEU A 162 -12.73 6.85 -1.33
CA LEU A 162 -13.09 6.90 -2.74
C LEU A 162 -14.45 6.22 -2.85
N ASN A 163 -15.49 6.99 -3.16
CA ASN A 163 -16.71 6.43 -3.74
C ASN A 163 -16.50 6.19 -5.24
N ASP A 164 -17.44 5.52 -5.89
CA ASP A 164 -17.31 5.14 -7.30
C ASP A 164 -17.02 6.36 -8.20
N ASP A 165 -17.77 7.46 -8.07
CA ASP A 165 -17.54 8.69 -8.82
C ASP A 165 -16.12 9.28 -8.61
N SER A 166 -15.63 9.24 -7.37
CA SER A 166 -14.28 9.72 -7.06
C SER A 166 -13.22 8.76 -7.59
N ALA A 167 -13.44 7.45 -7.56
CA ALA A 167 -12.53 6.45 -8.10
C ALA A 167 -12.34 6.63 -9.61
N MET A 168 -13.43 6.92 -10.34
CA MET A 168 -13.42 7.17 -11.78
C MET A 168 -12.59 8.39 -12.19
N THR A 169 -12.50 9.40 -11.33
CA THR A 169 -11.80 10.66 -11.61
C THR A 169 -10.45 10.78 -10.88
N THR A 170 -10.11 9.80 -10.03
CA THR A 170 -8.90 9.83 -9.21
C THR A 170 -7.65 9.89 -10.07
N ALA A 171 -6.80 10.86 -9.77
CA ALA A 171 -5.51 11.02 -10.43
C ALA A 171 -4.43 10.21 -9.72
N ILE A 172 -3.61 9.50 -10.50
CA ILE A 172 -2.42 8.79 -10.03
C ILE A 172 -1.21 9.53 -10.59
N PHE A 173 -0.28 9.92 -9.72
CA PHE A 173 0.99 10.52 -10.11
C PHE A 173 2.13 9.63 -9.71
N LEU A 174 3.05 9.45 -10.62
CA LEU A 174 4.20 8.59 -10.47
C LEU A 174 5.45 9.43 -10.28
N ASN A 175 6.25 9.07 -9.28
CA ASN A 175 7.55 9.68 -9.05
C ASN A 175 8.51 9.28 -10.18
N THR A 176 9.18 10.26 -10.79
CA THR A 176 10.11 10.04 -11.90
C THR A 176 11.24 9.07 -11.54
N ASP A 177 11.75 9.11 -10.30
CA ASP A 177 12.77 8.15 -9.84
C ASP A 177 12.23 6.71 -9.88
N SER A 178 10.97 6.53 -9.48
CA SER A 178 10.29 5.24 -9.47
C SER A 178 10.04 4.73 -10.89
N ILE A 179 9.68 5.62 -11.83
CA ILE A 179 9.53 5.29 -13.25
C ILE A 179 10.85 4.79 -13.84
N GLN A 180 11.97 5.49 -13.57
CA GLN A 180 13.29 5.11 -14.05
C GLN A 180 13.70 3.74 -13.53
N LYS A 181 13.54 3.50 -12.22
CA LYS A 181 13.83 2.20 -11.60
C LYS A 181 12.95 1.08 -12.16
N ALA A 182 11.65 1.34 -12.36
CA ALA A 182 10.74 0.38 -12.95
C ALA A 182 11.12 0.06 -14.41
N SER A 183 11.53 1.06 -15.19
CA SER A 183 11.96 0.87 -16.58
C SER A 183 13.17 -0.06 -16.71
N ILE A 184 14.09 -0.05 -15.75
CA ILE A 184 15.21 -1.00 -15.69
C ILE A 184 14.70 -2.44 -15.48
N LEU A 185 13.70 -2.62 -14.61
CA LEU A 185 13.08 -3.92 -14.34
C LEU A 185 12.28 -4.43 -15.54
N VAL A 186 11.51 -3.57 -16.22
CA VAL A 186 10.75 -3.92 -17.43
C VAL A 186 11.66 -4.50 -18.51
N LYS A 187 12.83 -3.88 -18.72
CA LYS A 187 13.82 -4.29 -19.73
C LYS A 187 14.62 -5.53 -19.35
N ASN A 188 14.44 -6.09 -18.16
CA ASN A 188 15.17 -7.25 -17.69
C ASN A 188 14.22 -8.44 -17.45
N PRO A 189 14.04 -9.34 -18.44
CA PRO A 189 13.20 -10.53 -18.30
C PRO A 189 13.62 -11.48 -17.17
N GLN A 190 14.88 -11.40 -16.73
CA GLN A 190 15.42 -12.23 -15.65
C GLN A 190 15.27 -11.58 -14.26
N ALA A 191 14.65 -10.40 -14.17
CA ALA A 191 14.44 -9.75 -12.88
C ALA A 191 13.46 -10.55 -12.02
N ASN A 192 13.96 -11.00 -10.86
CA ASN A 192 13.20 -11.76 -9.87
C ASN A 192 13.08 -11.05 -8.50
N LYS A 193 13.53 -9.79 -8.43
CA LYS A 193 13.49 -8.95 -7.22
C LYS A 193 13.68 -7.48 -7.59
N ILE A 194 13.17 -6.58 -6.75
CA ILE A 194 13.33 -5.12 -6.92
C ILE A 194 14.74 -4.67 -6.52
N ASN A 195 15.20 -5.13 -5.35
CA ASN A 195 16.50 -4.79 -4.76
C ASN A 195 17.18 -6.06 -4.24
N ARG A 196 18.50 -6.01 -4.05
CA ARG A 196 19.31 -7.13 -3.54
C ARG A 196 19.46 -7.14 -2.01
N PHE A 197 18.99 -6.11 -1.33
CA PHE A 197 19.05 -5.96 0.13
C PHE A 197 17.65 -5.97 0.75
N ASN A 198 17.58 -6.24 2.06
CA ASN A 198 16.35 -6.27 2.86
C ASN A 198 15.25 -7.16 2.24
N LEU A 199 15.62 -8.35 1.74
CA LEU A 199 14.71 -9.23 1.00
C LEU A 199 13.49 -9.65 1.84
N LEU A 200 13.67 -9.91 3.13
CA LEU A 200 12.55 -10.30 4.03
C LEU A 200 11.46 -9.22 4.09
N HIS A 201 11.84 -7.95 4.01
CA HIS A 201 10.91 -6.82 3.99
C HIS A 201 10.16 -6.65 2.66
N ARG A 202 10.54 -7.41 1.62
CA ARG A 202 9.88 -7.42 0.30
C ARG A 202 8.83 -8.53 0.19
N PHE A 203 8.70 -9.40 1.20
CA PHE A 203 7.55 -10.28 1.32
C PHE A 203 6.30 -9.50 1.70
N ARG A 204 5.16 -9.97 1.17
CA ARG A 204 3.83 -9.45 1.45
C ARG A 204 3.40 -9.69 2.90
N GLN A 205 2.46 -8.90 3.40
CA GLN A 205 1.87 -9.04 4.74
C GLN A 205 0.80 -10.14 4.79
N LEU A 206 1.18 -11.35 4.40
CA LEU A 206 0.28 -12.49 4.30
C LEU A 206 0.26 -13.32 5.59
N ARG A 207 -0.91 -13.90 5.87
CA ARG A 207 -1.15 -14.72 7.08
C ARG A 207 -1.50 -16.17 6.76
N THR A 208 -1.65 -16.53 5.50
CA THR A 208 -2.13 -17.84 5.06
C THR A 208 -1.45 -18.27 3.76
N LYS A 209 -1.70 -19.51 3.34
CA LYS A 209 -1.28 -20.06 2.04
C LYS A 209 0.24 -20.14 1.84
N PHE A 210 1.01 -20.29 2.92
CA PHE A 210 2.48 -20.40 2.89
C PHE A 210 3.00 -21.60 2.08
N GLN A 211 2.16 -22.60 1.83
CA GLN A 211 2.48 -23.73 0.95
C GLN A 211 2.56 -23.37 -0.54
N TYR A 212 2.08 -22.18 -0.95
CA TYR A 212 2.09 -21.76 -2.36
C TYR A 212 3.30 -20.86 -2.66
N PRO A 213 4.07 -21.12 -3.74
CA PRO A 213 5.23 -20.30 -4.11
C PRO A 213 4.91 -18.82 -4.31
N SER A 214 3.71 -18.49 -4.79
CA SER A 214 3.28 -17.10 -4.99
C SER A 214 3.29 -16.31 -3.69
N THR A 215 3.04 -16.92 -2.54
CA THR A 215 3.14 -16.28 -1.20
C THR A 215 4.53 -15.70 -0.93
N CYS A 216 5.57 -16.35 -1.47
CA CYS A 216 6.98 -16.00 -1.28
C CYS A 216 7.53 -15.09 -2.40
N LEU A 217 6.68 -14.43 -3.18
CA LEU A 217 7.13 -13.45 -4.17
C LEU A 217 7.58 -12.15 -3.50
N LEU A 218 8.72 -11.62 -3.93
CA LEU A 218 9.31 -10.37 -3.43
C LEU A 218 8.71 -9.14 -4.12
N CYS A 219 7.38 -9.09 -4.19
CA CYS A 219 6.62 -8.10 -4.94
C CYS A 219 6.08 -6.94 -4.09
N ARG A 220 6.59 -6.78 -2.86
CA ARG A 220 6.31 -5.61 -2.02
C ARG A 220 7.37 -4.53 -2.20
N SER A 221 6.94 -3.29 -2.36
CA SER A 221 7.85 -2.15 -2.47
C SER A 221 7.44 -1.03 -1.54
N SER A 222 8.44 -0.33 -1.03
CA SER A 222 8.27 0.86 -0.21
C SER A 222 8.84 2.07 -0.94
N SER A 223 8.18 3.20 -0.77
CA SER A 223 8.65 4.48 -1.24
C SER A 223 9.96 4.81 -0.54
N VAL A 224 10.73 5.71 -1.14
CA VAL A 224 11.91 6.32 -0.52
C VAL A 224 11.67 6.93 0.87
N PHE A 225 10.42 7.26 1.23
CA PHE A 225 10.08 7.79 2.55
C PHE A 225 10.06 6.71 3.63
N THR A 226 9.81 5.47 3.22
CA THR A 226 9.70 4.32 4.10
C THR A 226 10.62 3.17 3.67
N ASP A 227 11.67 3.44 2.88
CA ASP A 227 12.60 2.40 2.40
C ASP A 227 13.66 2.03 3.46
N ASP A 228 13.53 2.50 4.69
CA ASP A 228 14.35 2.10 5.85
C ASP A 228 13.65 0.99 6.65
N ILE A 229 14.42 0.01 7.15
CA ILE A 229 13.94 -1.16 7.91
C ILE A 229 12.98 -0.77 9.05
N ARG A 230 13.23 0.37 9.71
CA ARG A 230 12.48 0.84 10.89
C ARG A 230 11.18 1.55 10.52
N SER A 231 11.02 1.93 9.25
CA SER A 231 9.89 2.68 8.71
C SER A 231 8.96 1.85 7.82
N ARG A 232 9.30 0.58 7.58
CA ARG A 232 8.46 -0.34 6.81
C ARG A 232 7.43 -0.99 7.72
N PRO A 233 6.19 -1.20 7.25
CA PRO A 233 5.25 -2.01 8.01
C PRO A 233 5.78 -3.44 8.22
N TYR A 234 5.71 -3.97 9.43
CA TYR A 234 6.18 -5.33 9.73
C TYR A 234 5.33 -6.39 9.01
N SER A 235 5.96 -7.47 8.56
CA SER A 235 5.29 -8.69 8.12
C SER A 235 5.60 -9.83 9.11
N VAL A 236 4.95 -10.99 8.93
CA VAL A 236 5.29 -12.19 9.70
C VAL A 236 6.78 -12.57 9.58
N TYR A 237 7.42 -12.22 8.47
CA TYR A 237 8.82 -12.52 8.18
C TYR A 237 9.80 -11.56 8.85
N THR A 238 9.37 -10.37 9.22
CA THR A 238 10.23 -9.33 9.79
C THR A 238 9.87 -9.02 11.24
N PHE A 239 8.92 -9.76 11.81
CA PHE A 239 8.46 -9.54 13.18
C PHE A 239 9.50 -9.98 14.21
N ALA A 240 10.33 -10.98 13.89
CA ALA A 240 11.42 -11.41 14.77
C ALA A 240 12.48 -10.33 14.98
N ASP A 241 12.67 -9.44 14.00
CA ASP A 241 13.61 -8.31 14.06
C ASP A 241 13.03 -7.09 14.79
N TYR A 242 11.95 -7.28 15.54
CA TYR A 242 11.28 -6.22 16.26
C TYR A 242 11.92 -5.98 17.64
N ASP A 243 12.76 -4.95 17.77
CA ASP A 243 13.43 -4.63 19.04
C ASP A 243 12.54 -3.90 20.08
N GLY A 244 11.23 -3.78 19.86
CA GLY A 244 10.36 -3.08 20.79
C GLY A 244 10.04 -3.97 22.00
N GLY A 245 10.84 -3.85 23.05
CA GLY A 245 10.71 -4.63 24.29
C GLY A 245 9.29 -4.63 24.85
N GLY A 246 8.71 -5.83 24.95
CA GLY A 246 7.42 -6.11 25.57
C GLY A 246 6.89 -7.46 25.10
N ILE A 247 6.86 -8.45 26.00
CA ILE A 247 6.25 -9.77 25.77
C ILE A 247 4.79 -9.55 25.32
N MET A 248 4.49 -9.76 24.03
CA MET A 248 3.14 -9.62 23.50
C MET A 248 2.46 -11.00 23.37
N ILE A 249 1.41 -11.17 24.17
CA ILE A 249 0.34 -12.13 23.93
C ILE A 249 -0.21 -11.93 22.51
N LEU A 250 -0.33 -13.04 21.77
CA LEU A 250 -0.94 -13.16 20.44
C LEU A 250 -2.34 -12.52 20.39
N ARG A 251 -2.42 -11.24 20.06
CA ARG A 251 -3.57 -10.65 19.36
C ARG A 251 -3.02 -9.70 18.31
N LEU A 252 -3.25 -10.03 17.04
CA LEU A 252 -2.91 -9.24 15.85
C LEU A 252 -3.64 -7.88 15.86
N LYS A 253 -3.18 -6.95 16.71
CA LYS A 253 -3.46 -5.52 16.66
C LYS A 253 -2.13 -4.80 16.86
N LEU A 254 -1.43 -4.54 15.75
CA LEU A 254 -0.27 -3.64 15.71
C LEU A 254 -0.81 -2.22 15.59
N PRO A 255 -0.65 -1.35 16.61
CA PRO A 255 0.16 -0.15 16.40
C PRO A 255 0.72 0.45 17.71
N HIS A 256 2.01 0.28 18.01
CA HIS A 256 2.65 1.11 19.06
C HIS A 256 4.07 1.61 18.73
N SER A 257 4.78 0.99 17.79
CA SER A 257 6.22 1.26 17.59
C SER A 257 6.62 1.80 16.22
N PHE A 258 5.72 1.76 15.23
CA PHE A 258 5.92 2.36 13.91
C PHE A 258 6.15 3.88 14.00
N SER A 259 5.50 4.49 14.98
CA SER A 259 5.37 5.92 15.17
C SER A 259 6.59 6.59 15.80
N ALA A 260 7.11 5.98 16.88
CA ALA A 260 8.24 6.52 17.63
C ALA A 260 9.56 6.44 16.82
N ARG A 261 9.70 5.43 15.94
CA ARG A 261 10.91 5.23 15.11
C ARG A 261 10.88 5.97 13.79
N LEU A 262 9.70 6.17 13.18
CA LEU A 262 9.57 7.14 12.09
C LEU A 262 10.01 8.52 12.61
N ALA A 263 9.53 8.92 13.80
CA ALA A 263 9.95 10.16 14.45
C ALA A 263 11.47 10.29 14.69
N SER A 264 12.15 9.22 15.11
CA SER A 264 13.60 9.29 15.36
C SER A 264 14.43 9.38 14.08
N ASN A 265 13.98 8.77 12.98
CA ASN A 265 14.75 8.67 11.73
C ASN A 265 14.39 9.74 10.70
N THR A 266 13.17 10.29 10.78
CA THR A 266 12.72 11.44 9.99
C THR A 266 12.74 12.73 10.80
N LYS A 267 13.38 12.75 11.98
CA LYS A 267 13.55 13.97 12.81
C LYS A 267 14.23 15.13 12.05
N SER A 268 14.94 14.84 10.95
CA SER A 268 15.49 15.81 10.01
C SER A 268 14.75 15.90 8.65
N ILE A 269 13.74 15.04 8.41
CA ILE A 269 13.13 14.77 7.08
C ILE A 269 11.58 14.77 7.10
N LEU A 270 10.87 14.97 8.20
CA LEU A 270 9.41 15.19 8.23
C LEU A 270 9.06 16.19 9.35
N PRO A 271 7.97 16.98 9.24
CA PRO A 271 7.54 17.86 10.33
C PRO A 271 7.31 17.07 11.63
N LYS A 272 7.59 17.68 12.80
CA LYS A 272 7.48 17.01 14.11
C LYS A 272 6.05 16.53 14.38
N GLU A 273 5.07 17.35 14.03
CA GLU A 273 3.63 17.10 14.14
C GLU A 273 3.24 15.85 13.35
N PHE A 274 3.92 15.65 12.23
CA PHE A 274 3.76 14.50 11.36
C PHE A 274 4.18 13.23 12.06
N THR A 275 5.35 13.25 12.68
CA THR A 275 5.91 12.12 13.43
C THR A 275 5.13 11.80 14.71
N GLU A 276 4.51 12.81 15.32
CA GLU A 276 3.65 12.71 16.49
C GLU A 276 2.25 12.16 16.18
N ALA A 277 1.69 12.46 15.00
CA ALA A 277 0.38 11.91 14.59
C ALA A 277 0.38 10.38 14.41
N PHE A 278 1.55 9.77 14.21
CA PHE A 278 1.67 8.31 14.29
C PHE A 278 1.59 7.84 15.76
N ARG A 279 2.05 8.63 16.74
CA ARG A 279 2.18 8.26 18.17
C ARG A 279 0.80 8.14 18.85
N ASP A 280 -0.14 9.00 18.46
CA ASP A 280 -1.37 9.29 19.20
C ASP A 280 -2.52 8.28 19.00
N LYS A 281 -2.48 7.43 17.97
CA LYS A 281 -3.55 6.43 17.71
C LYS A 281 -3.50 5.19 18.61
N GLY A 282 -2.57 5.13 19.58
CA GLY A 282 -2.41 4.03 20.52
C GLY A 282 -3.16 4.18 21.85
N GLU A 283 -3.69 5.36 22.19
CA GLU A 283 -4.19 5.62 23.55
C GLU A 283 -5.69 5.40 23.77
N ARG A 284 -6.50 5.14 22.73
CA ARG A 284 -7.94 4.87 22.90
C ARG A 284 -8.24 3.38 22.95
N THR A 285 -8.00 2.75 24.09
CA THR A 285 -8.58 1.45 24.44
C THR A 285 -9.91 1.64 25.19
N HIS A 286 -11.00 1.11 24.63
CA HIS A 286 -12.25 0.90 25.37
C HIS A 286 -12.05 -0.21 26.40
N THR A 287 -12.20 0.12 27.68
CA THR A 287 -12.33 -0.84 28.78
C THR A 287 -13.69 -1.53 28.64
N VAL A 288 -13.69 -2.84 28.41
CA VAL A 288 -14.91 -3.68 28.57
C VAL A 288 -14.69 -4.52 29.81
N GLU A 289 -15.56 -4.34 30.79
CA GLU A 289 -15.59 -5.05 32.07
C GLU A 289 -15.69 -6.57 31.86
N ARG A 290 -14.89 -7.31 32.61
CA ARG A 290 -14.92 -8.77 32.67
C ARG A 290 -16.13 -9.20 33.51
N SER A 291 -17.14 -9.81 32.88
CA SER A 291 -18.08 -10.66 33.59
C SER A 291 -17.50 -12.08 33.74
N ASN A 292 -17.67 -12.63 34.94
CA ASN A 292 -17.08 -13.87 35.43
C ASN A 292 -17.56 -15.10 34.64
N PHE A 293 -16.62 -15.96 34.22
CA PHE A 293 -16.91 -17.33 33.80
C PHE A 293 -16.34 -18.32 34.82
N THR A 294 -17.25 -18.95 35.55
CA THR A 294 -17.02 -20.06 36.48
C THR A 294 -16.68 -21.33 35.69
N ARG A 295 -15.64 -22.08 36.12
CA ARG A 295 -15.25 -23.37 35.51
C ARG A 295 -16.28 -24.47 35.83
N PRO A 296 -16.59 -25.39 34.90
CA PRO A 296 -17.29 -26.62 35.25
C PRO A 296 -16.32 -27.65 35.85
N SER A 297 -16.77 -28.31 36.92
CA SER A 297 -16.12 -29.42 37.61
C SER A 297 -16.15 -30.70 36.78
N LEU A 298 -15.04 -31.45 36.85
CA LEU A 298 -14.89 -32.80 36.34
C LEU A 298 -15.76 -33.77 37.15
N ILE A 299 -16.63 -34.51 36.48
CA ILE A 299 -17.31 -35.69 37.04
C ILE A 299 -16.38 -36.89 36.84
N LYS A 300 -16.00 -37.52 37.95
CA LYS A 300 -15.41 -38.86 37.99
C LYS A 300 -16.53 -39.89 37.79
N THR A 301 -16.31 -40.88 36.95
CA THR A 301 -17.08 -42.12 36.93
C THR A 301 -16.21 -43.23 37.51
N ASP A 302 -16.71 -43.86 38.56
CA ASP A 302 -16.29 -45.18 39.04
C ASP A 302 -16.78 -46.27 38.07
#